data_AF-A0A3M1XYT5-F1
#
_entry.id   AF-A0A3M1XYT5-F1
#
_cell.length_a   1.000
_cell.length_b   1.000
_cell.length_c   1.000
_cell.angle_alpha   90.00
_cell.angle_beta   90.00
_cell.angle_gamma   90.00
#
_symmetry.space_group_name_H-M   'P 1'
#
loop_
_entity.id
_entity.type
_entity.pdbx_description
1 polymer ?
#
loop_
_entity_poly.entity_id
_entity_poly.type
_entity_poly.pdbx_seq_one_letter_code
_entity_poly.pdbx_strand_id
1 'polypeptide(L)'
;MNEIAPGILTETIEDGKIHIITIKSITRPSVNAWAQHIKDLITGWEDTNKPYLVLYDFTDPKVSFTPYVREKSAELTTLRPEVTGRIAVVLSRGAINFLVMLFAQLRPRAARQIKIFFDKESALAWLNDGTTTQKQQTRQTDA
;
A
#
# COMPACT_ATOMS: atom_id res chain seq x y z
N MET A 1 6.32 15.51 4.82
CA MET A 1 6.78 14.17 5.20
C MET A 1 7.04 14.14 6.70
N ASN A 2 6.58 13.10 7.40
CA ASN A 2 6.69 12.91 8.85
C ASN A 2 7.36 11.57 9.15
N GLU A 3 8.23 11.47 10.16
CA GLU A 3 8.85 10.22 10.57
C GLU A 3 8.10 9.64 11.77
N ILE A 4 7.54 8.43 11.61
CA ILE A 4 6.73 7.78 12.67
C ILE A 4 7.56 6.80 13.52
N ALA A 5 8.70 6.38 12.99
CA ALA A 5 9.72 5.57 13.65
C ALA A 5 11.02 5.67 12.84
N PRO A 6 12.19 5.34 13.42
CA PRO A 6 13.45 5.39 12.70
C PRO A 6 13.41 4.64 11.36
N GLY A 7 13.54 5.39 10.28
CA GLY A 7 13.51 4.88 8.90
C GLY A 7 12.12 4.53 8.38
N ILE A 8 11.03 5.00 8.99
CA ILE A 8 9.66 4.89 8.46
C ILE A 8 9.09 6.29 8.31
N LEU A 9 8.96 6.73 7.06
CA LEU A 9 8.52 8.06 6.69
C LEU A 9 7.13 7.97 6.06
N THR A 10 6.28 8.94 6.37
CA THR A 10 4.92 9.02 5.84
C THR A 10 4.64 10.40 5.26
N GLU A 11 3.88 10.43 4.19
CA GLU A 11 3.33 11.67 3.62
C GLU A 11 1.97 11.37 3.00
N THR A 12 1.12 12.38 2.91
CA THR A 12 -0.14 12.28 2.19
C THR A 12 -0.18 13.37 1.15
N ILE A 13 -0.58 13.01 -0.08
CA ILE A 13 -0.65 13.91 -1.22
C ILE A 13 -2.07 13.90 -1.83
N GLU A 14 -2.28 14.70 -2.87
CA GLU A 14 -3.54 14.75 -3.64
C GLU A 14 -4.76 15.03 -2.73
N ASP A 15 -4.67 16.11 -1.93
CA ASP A 15 -5.71 16.51 -0.97
C ASP A 15 -6.11 15.42 0.03
N GLY A 16 -5.14 14.63 0.49
CA GLY A 16 -5.41 13.59 1.49
C GLY A 16 -5.72 12.21 0.92
N LYS A 17 -5.70 12.04 -0.41
CA LYS A 17 -6.17 10.80 -1.05
C LYS A 17 -5.14 9.69 -1.08
N ILE A 18 -3.87 10.01 -1.30
CA ILE A 18 -2.81 9.01 -1.45
C ILE A 18 -1.88 9.08 -0.26
N HIS A 19 -1.79 7.98 0.48
CA HIS A 19 -0.81 7.79 1.54
C HIS A 19 0.47 7.21 0.95
N ILE A 20 1.61 7.85 1.21
CA ILE A 20 2.92 7.35 0.80
C ILE A 20 3.68 6.99 2.06
N ILE A 21 4.25 5.80 2.07
CA ILE A 21 5.03 5.28 3.17
C ILE A 21 6.36 4.82 2.61
N THR A 22 7.43 5.50 3.01
CA THR A 22 8.80 5.16 2.63
C THR A 22 9.47 4.40 3.75
N ILE A 23 9.92 3.19 3.44
CA ILE A 23 10.61 2.29 4.34
C ILE A 23 12.10 2.38 4.01
N LYS A 24 12.90 2.76 5.01
CA LYS A 24 14.37 2.81 4.97
C LYS A 24 15.02 1.90 6.02
N SER A 25 14.21 1.31 6.91
CA SER A 25 14.66 0.43 7.99
C SER A 25 13.70 -0.74 8.17
N ILE A 26 14.27 -1.93 8.34
CA ILE A 26 13.54 -3.19 8.57
C ILE A 26 13.84 -3.79 9.95
N THR A 27 14.32 -2.97 10.89
CA THR A 27 14.43 -3.42 12.28
C THR A 27 13.05 -3.78 12.82
N ARG A 28 12.98 -4.71 13.78
CA ARG A 28 11.70 -5.10 14.39
C ARG A 28 10.88 -3.90 14.91
N PRO A 29 11.47 -2.90 15.60
CA PRO A 29 10.75 -1.69 15.99
C PRO A 29 10.17 -0.92 14.79
N SER A 30 10.94 -0.72 13.72
CA SER A 30 10.48 -0.03 12.51
C SER A 30 9.32 -0.78 11.84
N VAL A 31 9.43 -2.11 11.71
CA VAL A 31 8.37 -2.96 11.13
C VAL A 31 7.10 -2.94 11.98
N ASN A 32 7.24 -2.96 13.31
CA ASN A 32 6.09 -2.85 14.22
C ASN A 32 5.39 -1.49 14.13
N ALA A 33 6.17 -0.40 14.12
CA ALA A 33 5.62 0.93 13.97
C ALA A 33 4.90 1.11 12.63
N TRP A 34 5.49 0.60 11.54
CA TRP A 34 4.86 0.56 10.23
C TRP A 34 3.54 -0.22 10.27
N ALA A 35 3.55 -1.44 10.80
CA ALA A 35 2.36 -2.28 10.84
C ALA A 35 1.24 -1.67 11.71
N GLN A 36 1.61 -1.09 12.85
CA GLN A 36 0.68 -0.39 13.72
C GLN A 36 0.10 0.84 13.02
N HIS A 37 0.92 1.64 12.36
CA HIS A 37 0.45 2.81 11.60
C HIS A 37 -0.54 2.43 10.50
N ILE A 38 -0.29 1.36 9.75
CA ILE A 38 -1.24 0.87 8.74
C ILE A 38 -2.52 0.36 9.37
N LYS A 39 -2.42 -0.34 10.50
CA LYS A 39 -3.60 -0.79 11.24
C LYS A 39 -4.44 0.41 11.68
N ASP A 40 -3.84 1.44 12.25
CA ASP A 40 -4.52 2.65 12.70
C ASP A 40 -5.16 3.39 11.51
N LEU A 41 -4.43 3.52 10.40
CA LEU A 41 -4.92 4.15 9.18
C LEU A 41 -6.15 3.44 8.59
N ILE A 42 -6.12 2.12 8.49
CA ILE A 42 -7.22 1.32 7.94
C ILE A 42 -8.40 1.23 8.91
N THR A 43 -8.14 1.11 10.22
CA THR A 43 -9.20 1.05 11.22
C THR A 43 -9.91 2.39 11.41
N GLY A 44 -9.19 3.50 11.30
CA GLY A 44 -9.73 4.85 11.26
C GLY A 44 -10.37 5.24 9.92
N TRP A 45 -10.42 4.34 8.93
CA TRP A 45 -11.05 4.63 7.64
C TRP A 45 -12.57 4.57 7.77
N GLU A 46 -13.19 5.74 7.91
CA GLU A 46 -14.64 5.89 8.14
C GLU A 46 -15.46 5.67 6.85
N ASP A 47 -15.00 6.21 5.72
CA ASP A 47 -15.75 6.19 4.47
C ASP A 47 -15.29 5.03 3.57
N THR A 48 -16.05 3.93 3.60
CA THR A 48 -15.78 2.74 2.80
C THR A 48 -16.00 2.95 1.29
N ASN A 49 -16.65 4.05 0.87
CA ASN A 49 -16.81 4.40 -0.54
C ASN A 49 -15.58 5.14 -1.08
N LYS A 50 -14.73 5.71 -0.20
CA LYS A 50 -13.46 6.29 -0.60
C LYS A 50 -12.40 5.19 -0.70
N PRO A 51 -11.77 5.03 -1.87
CA PRO A 51 -10.76 4.00 -2.03
C PRO A 51 -9.56 4.30 -1.13
N TYR A 52 -9.08 3.27 -0.43
CA TYR A 52 -7.82 3.31 0.29
C TYR A 52 -6.66 3.23 -0.71
N LEU A 53 -5.97 4.35 -0.93
CA LEU A 53 -4.84 4.43 -1.86
C LEU A 53 -3.54 4.60 -1.08
N VAL A 54 -2.63 3.63 -1.22
CA VAL A 54 -1.33 3.68 -0.56
C VAL A 54 -0.20 3.31 -1.50
N LEU A 55 0.93 4.00 -1.37
CA LEU A 55 2.19 3.66 -1.98
C LEU A 55 3.17 3.23 -0.88
N TYR A 56 3.69 2.02 -0.99
CA TYR A 56 4.83 1.57 -0.19
C TYR A 56 6.10 1.68 -1.02
N ASP A 57 7.04 2.49 -0.56
CA ASP A 57 8.35 2.68 -1.17
C ASP A 57 9.41 1.90 -0.39
N PHE A 58 9.88 0.81 -0.99
CA PHE A 58 10.96 -0.06 -0.49
C PHE A 58 12.20 0.06 -1.39
N THR A 59 12.46 1.22 -1.98
CA THR A 59 13.61 1.43 -2.89
C THR A 59 14.94 1.54 -2.16
N ASP A 60 14.95 1.77 -0.85
CA ASP A 60 16.19 1.83 -0.07
C ASP A 60 16.92 0.47 -0.11
N PRO A 61 18.21 0.43 -0.51
CA PRO A 61 18.95 -0.83 -0.65
C PRO A 61 19.18 -1.58 0.66
N LYS A 62 19.00 -0.92 1.82
CA LYS A 62 19.12 -1.56 3.15
C LYS A 62 17.87 -2.34 3.53
N VAL A 63 16.79 -2.19 2.76
CA VAL A 63 15.50 -2.79 3.04
C VAL A 63 15.39 -4.14 2.36
N SER A 64 15.07 -5.16 3.17
CA SER A 64 14.81 -6.50 2.66
C SER A 64 13.50 -7.07 3.20
N PHE A 65 12.85 -7.91 2.40
CA PHE A 65 11.59 -8.54 2.78
C PHE A 65 11.85 -9.77 3.67
N THR A 66 11.99 -9.52 4.97
CA THR A 66 12.24 -10.59 5.94
C THR A 66 10.98 -11.40 6.22
N PRO A 67 11.09 -12.64 6.77
CA PRO A 67 9.92 -13.40 7.24
C PRO A 67 9.03 -12.61 8.20
N TYR A 68 9.60 -11.73 9.02
CA TYR A 68 8.83 -10.91 9.96
C TYR A 68 7.99 -9.83 9.26
N VAL A 69 8.54 -9.17 8.24
CA VAL A 69 7.79 -8.23 7.41
C VAL A 69 6.64 -8.96 6.70
N ARG A 70 6.90 -10.19 6.23
CA ARG A 70 5.88 -11.04 5.58
C ARG A 70 4.73 -11.39 6.53
N GLU A 71 5.04 -11.80 7.75
CA GLU A 71 4.05 -12.11 8.79
C GLU A 71 3.14 -10.90 9.05
N LYS A 72 3.74 -9.73 9.29
CA LYS A 72 2.99 -8.50 9.53
C LYS A 72 2.18 -8.06 8.31
N SER A 73 2.73 -8.20 7.11
CA SER A 73 1.99 -7.91 5.87
C SER A 73 0.76 -8.81 5.74
N ALA A 74 0.86 -10.09 6.08
CA ALA A 74 -0.26 -11.02 6.02
C ALA A 74 -1.40 -10.61 6.98
N GLU A 75 -1.09 -10.21 8.22
CA GLU A 75 -2.07 -9.69 9.18
C GLU A 75 -2.85 -8.49 8.61
N LEU A 76 -2.16 -7.57 7.93
CA LEU A 76 -2.75 -6.35 7.38
C LEU A 76 -3.62 -6.59 6.15
N THR A 77 -3.35 -7.65 5.37
CA THR A 77 -4.15 -7.97 4.17
C THR A 77 -5.57 -8.41 4.51
N THR A 78 -5.80 -8.95 5.70
CA THR A 78 -7.11 -9.41 6.17
C THR A 78 -7.88 -8.37 6.98
N LEU A 79 -7.25 -7.25 7.33
CA LEU A 79 -7.86 -6.18 8.11
C LEU A 79 -8.88 -5.39 7.28
N ARG A 80 -10.09 -5.17 7.82
CA ARG A 80 -11.19 -4.39 7.20
C ARG A 80 -11.39 -4.73 5.70
N PRO A 81 -11.78 -5.98 5.35
CA PRO A 81 -11.95 -6.40 3.95
C PRO A 81 -13.02 -5.60 3.17
N GLU A 82 -13.90 -4.89 3.86
CA GLU A 82 -14.87 -3.96 3.29
C GLU A 82 -14.22 -2.65 2.79
N VAL A 83 -13.02 -2.30 3.26
CA VAL A 83 -12.25 -1.14 2.75
C VAL A 83 -11.54 -1.55 1.47
N THR A 84 -12.10 -1.11 0.35
CA THR A 84 -11.55 -1.37 -0.98
C THR A 84 -10.50 -0.34 -1.36
N GLY A 85 -9.62 -0.68 -2.31
CA GLY A 85 -8.62 0.28 -2.76
C GLY A 85 -7.47 -0.30 -3.56
N ARG A 86 -6.36 0.42 -3.56
CA ARG A 86 -5.16 0.11 -4.34
C ARG A 86 -3.89 0.32 -3.52
N ILE A 87 -2.97 -0.62 -3.67
CA ILE A 87 -1.65 -0.63 -3.03
C ILE A 87 -0.62 -0.68 -4.14
N ALA A 88 0.16 0.39 -4.29
CA ALA A 88 1.33 0.39 -5.14
C ALA A 88 2.56 0.05 -4.30
N VAL A 89 3.37 -0.89 -4.77
CA VAL A 89 4.64 -1.26 -4.12
C VAL A 89 5.77 -0.90 -5.05
N VAL A 90 6.64 0.02 -4.64
CA VAL A 90 7.81 0.43 -5.40
C VAL A 90 9.04 -0.26 -4.83
N LEU A 91 9.74 -1.01 -5.67
CA LEU A 91 10.93 -1.76 -5.31
C LEU A 91 12.16 -1.23 -6.05
N SER A 92 13.34 -1.41 -5.47
CA SER A 92 14.59 -1.24 -6.22
C SER A 92 14.74 -2.34 -7.28
N ARG A 93 15.50 -2.09 -8.34
CA ARG A 93 15.71 -3.09 -9.42
C ARG A 93 16.42 -4.36 -8.93
N GLY A 94 17.19 -4.28 -7.85
CA GLY A 94 17.86 -5.43 -7.23
C GLY A 94 16.94 -6.31 -6.36
N ALA A 95 15.72 -5.87 -6.10
CA ALA A 95 14.76 -6.53 -5.21
C ALA A 95 13.88 -7.61 -5.89
N ILE A 96 14.34 -8.19 -7.01
CA ILE A 96 13.59 -9.18 -7.80
C ILE A 96 13.11 -10.37 -6.96
N ASN A 97 13.92 -10.84 -6.01
CA ASN A 97 13.55 -11.95 -5.13
C ASN A 97 12.30 -11.66 -4.28
N PHE A 98 12.01 -10.38 -4.01
CA PHE A 98 10.82 -9.97 -3.26
C PHE A 98 9.53 -10.07 -4.10
N LEU A 99 9.62 -9.98 -5.43
CA LEU A 99 8.47 -10.12 -6.32
C LEU A 99 7.80 -11.47 -6.13
N VAL A 100 8.59 -12.56 -6.13
CA VAL A 100 8.08 -13.93 -5.99
C VAL A 100 7.32 -14.08 -4.66
N MET A 101 7.86 -13.53 -3.58
CA MET A 101 7.21 -13.56 -2.27
C MET A 101 5.92 -12.75 -2.23
N LEU A 102 5.92 -11.55 -2.82
CA LEU A 102 4.74 -10.68 -2.82
C LEU A 102 3.61 -11.30 -3.65
N PHE A 103 3.92 -11.81 -4.85
CA PHE A 103 2.95 -12.46 -5.73
C PHE A 103 2.34 -13.72 -5.09
N ALA A 104 3.11 -14.48 -4.32
CA ALA A 104 2.59 -15.62 -3.56
C ALA A 104 1.56 -15.22 -2.48
N GLN A 105 1.53 -13.95 -2.06
CA GLN A 105 0.57 -13.43 -1.08
C GLN A 105 -0.67 -12.78 -1.72
N LEU A 106 -0.65 -12.51 -3.03
CA LEU A 106 -1.77 -11.87 -3.70
C LEU A 106 -2.94 -12.83 -3.87
N ARG A 107 -4.10 -12.45 -3.36
CA ARG A 107 -5.36 -13.17 -3.59
C ARG A 107 -6.07 -12.57 -4.81
N PRO A 108 -6.56 -13.38 -5.76
CA PRO A 108 -7.27 -12.90 -6.96
C PRO A 108 -8.51 -12.03 -6.70
N ARG A 109 -9.10 -12.12 -5.49
CA ARG A 109 -10.27 -11.36 -5.05
C ARG A 109 -10.00 -10.56 -3.76
N ALA A 110 -8.76 -10.08 -3.59
CA ALA A 110 -8.46 -9.21 -2.46
C ALA A 110 -9.25 -7.90 -2.57
N ALA A 111 -9.74 -7.38 -1.44
CA ALA A 111 -10.42 -6.09 -1.36
C ALA A 111 -9.58 -4.93 -1.90
N ARG A 112 -8.25 -5.08 -1.81
CA ARG A 112 -7.27 -4.10 -2.24
C ARG A 112 -6.42 -4.70 -3.35
N GLN A 113 -6.42 -4.06 -4.51
CA GLN A 113 -5.57 -4.45 -5.63
C GLN A 113 -4.13 -4.05 -5.33
N ILE A 114 -3.19 -4.98 -5.50
CA ILE A 114 -1.77 -4.70 -5.27
C ILE A 114 -1.04 -4.77 -6.61
N LYS A 115 -0.23 -3.76 -6.92
CA LYS A 115 0.61 -3.72 -8.11
C LYS A 115 2.02 -3.26 -7.76
N ILE A 116 3.01 -3.88 -8.41
CA ILE A 116 4.42 -3.61 -8.17
C ILE A 116 4.99 -2.74 -9.28
N PHE A 117 5.87 -1.82 -8.92
CA PHE A 117 6.54 -0.86 -9.78
C PHE A 117 8.03 -0.78 -9.43
N PHE A 118 8.83 -0.25 -10.35
CA PHE A 118 10.25 0.03 -10.14
C PHE A 118 10.57 1.53 -10.15
N ASP A 119 9.53 2.36 -10.28
CA ASP A 119 9.61 3.80 -10.29
C ASP A 119 8.37 4.38 -9.59
N LYS A 120 8.59 5.46 -8.81
CA LYS A 120 7.54 6.09 -8.00
C LYS A 120 6.49 6.78 -8.87
N GLU A 121 6.87 7.30 -10.03
CA GLU A 121 5.99 8.05 -10.93
C GLU A 121 4.89 7.15 -11.52
N SER A 122 5.23 6.00 -12.09
CA SER A 122 4.26 5.03 -12.63
C SER A 122 3.35 4.46 -11.54
N ALA A 123 3.88 4.28 -10.34
CA ALA A 123 3.10 3.84 -9.19
C ALA A 123 2.02 4.86 -8.81
N LEU A 124 2.39 6.15 -8.75
CA LEU A 124 1.45 7.23 -8.47
C LEU A 124 0.42 7.42 -9.58
N ALA A 125 0.85 7.36 -10.85
CA ALA A 125 -0.05 7.42 -11.99
C ALA A 125 -1.14 6.34 -11.91
N TRP A 126 -0.76 5.08 -11.60
CA TRP A 126 -1.72 3.99 -11.46
C TRP A 126 -2.68 4.13 -10.26
N LEU A 127 -2.21 4.71 -9.14
CA LEU A 127 -3.09 5.02 -8.01
C LEU A 127 -4.13 6.08 -8.40
N ASN A 128 -3.71 7.10 -9.15
CA ASN A 128 -4.57 8.17 -9.64
C ASN A 128 -5.58 7.68 -10.70
N ASP A 129 -5.16 6.90 -11.68
CA ASP A 129 -6.02 6.39 -12.76
C ASP A 129 -7.24 5.62 -12.23
N GLY A 130 -7.08 4.93 -11.09
CA GLY A 130 -8.15 4.18 -10.46
C GLY A 130 -9.29 4.99 -9.90
N THR A 131 -9.05 6.26 -9.60
CA THR A 131 -10.06 7.16 -9.09
C THR A 131 -11.02 7.63 -10.19
N THR A 132 -10.63 7.49 -11.45
CA THR A 132 -11.43 7.90 -12.61
C THR A 132 -12.48 6.85 -13.01
N THR A 133 -12.25 5.55 -12.74
CA THR A 133 -13.11 4.45 -13.23
C THR A 133 -14.41 4.25 -12.42
N GLN A 134 -14.52 4.74 -11.19
CA GLN A 134 -15.75 4.55 -10.38
C GLN A 134 -16.92 5.49 -10.77
N LYS A 135 -16.71 6.50 -11.62
CA LYS A 135 -17.79 7.41 -12.06
C LYS A 135 -18.64 6.92 -13.24
N GLN A 136 -18.32 5.78 -13.87
CA GLN A 136 -19.00 5.33 -15.10
C GLN A 136 -19.97 4.15 -14.93
N GLN A 137 -20.03 3.50 -13.76
CA GLN A 137 -20.94 2.34 -13.55
C GLN A 137 -22.29 2.66 -12.89
N THR A 138 -22.59 3.94 -12.60
CA THR A 138 -23.88 4.35 -11.98
C THR A 138 -24.83 5.05 -12.96
N ARG A 139 -24.65 4.89 -14.28
CA ARG A 139 -25.53 5.46 -15.33
C ARG A 139 -26.12 4.44 -16.31
N GLN A 140 -26.07 3.14 -16.00
CA GLN A 140 -26.72 2.09 -16.80
C GLN A 140 -27.57 1.19 -15.91
N THR A 141 -28.65 1.75 -15.39
CA THR A 141 -29.82 1.03 -14.86
C THR A 141 -30.91 2.08 -14.76
N ASP A 142 -31.45 2.45 -15.91
CA ASP A 142 -32.74 3.13 -16.10
C ASP A 142 -32.89 3.36 -17.61
N ALA A 143 -33.23 2.29 -18.32
CA ALA A 143 -33.77 2.31 -19.68
C ALA A 143 -34.73 1.13 -19.84
#